data_AF-A0A7C3P9C5-F1
#
_entry.id   AF-A0A7C3P9C5-F1
#
_cell.length_a   1.000
_cell.length_b   1.000
_cell.length_c   1.000
_cell.angle_alpha   90.00
_cell.angle_beta   90.00
_cell.angle_gamma   90.00
#
_symmetry.space_group_name_H-M   'P 1'
#
loop_
_entity.id
_entity.type
_entity.pdbx_description
1 polymer ?
#
loop_
_entity_poly.entity_id
_entity_poly.type
_entity_poly.pdbx_seq_one_letter_code
_entity_poly.pdbx_strand_id
1 'polypeptide(L)'
;MPIDVSRLLCESCGYDLTGLSAAAMDAKCPECGRAIAASRPERRIGSPWQRGRGFHGWWRTLTIIVRRPRTCWDEFAVESRRADRLEVVNACVGSVPVAAVLLAASWDDMAKHPGLALAETGLSMAAALVFFGVPVILLTWIERTGIRYFGRRRGWRITREVSRTICAHASYGWILSGLLVSLGWHFMRRSDLPLWLATPKPWLGGREILPVGIAVPALLFLAFLPGMILFECWVYAGFVRMRYANVLNADARTTSIP
;
A
#
# COMPACT_ATOMS: atom_id res chain seq x y z
N MET A 1 -16.31 18.65 13.84
CA MET A 1 -15.34 19.13 14.83
C MET A 1 -13.94 19.06 14.23
N PRO A 2 -13.18 20.17 14.19
CA PRO A 2 -11.79 20.14 13.72
C PRO A 2 -10.95 19.22 14.62
N ILE A 3 -10.05 18.43 14.02
CA ILE A 3 -9.12 17.58 14.77
C ILE A 3 -8.02 18.47 15.33
N ASP A 4 -7.97 18.60 16.66
CA ASP A 4 -6.89 19.32 17.33
C ASP A 4 -5.61 18.47 17.33
N VAL A 5 -4.63 18.92 16.54
CA VAL A 5 -3.36 18.21 16.36
C VAL A 5 -2.32 18.58 17.41
N SER A 6 -2.48 19.69 18.14
CA SER A 6 -1.51 20.14 19.16
C SER A 6 -1.60 19.34 20.46
N ARG A 7 -2.78 18.75 20.74
CA ARG A 7 -2.98 17.89 21.91
C ARG A 7 -2.12 16.65 21.84
N LEU A 8 -1.36 16.40 22.89
CA LEU A 8 -0.67 15.13 23.06
C LEU A 8 -1.68 14.09 23.55
N LEU A 9 -1.97 13.07 22.74
CA LEU A 9 -2.88 11.99 23.14
C LEU A 9 -2.07 10.73 23.46
N CYS A 10 -2.60 9.90 24.35
CA CYS A 10 -2.11 8.53 24.52
C CYS A 10 -2.36 7.73 23.24
N GLU A 11 -1.31 7.24 22.59
CA GLU A 11 -1.46 6.56 21.29
C GLU A 11 -2.23 5.22 21.40
N SER A 12 -2.38 4.68 22.61
CA SER A 12 -3.14 3.46 22.89
C SER A 12 -4.63 3.73 23.08
N CYS A 13 -5.01 4.53 24.08
CA CYS A 13 -6.42 4.72 24.47
C CYS A 13 -7.04 6.06 24.02
N GLY A 14 -6.24 7.02 23.54
CA GLY A 14 -6.72 8.33 23.12
C GLY A 14 -6.91 9.35 24.24
N TYR A 15 -6.57 9.03 25.49
CA TYR A 15 -6.63 9.97 26.63
C TYR A 15 -5.75 11.21 26.39
N ASP A 16 -6.23 12.38 26.81
CA ASP A 16 -5.51 13.65 26.68
C ASP A 16 -4.38 13.73 27.71
N LEU A 17 -3.13 13.77 27.23
CA LEU A 17 -1.93 13.85 28.05
C LEU A 17 -1.38 15.29 28.14
N THR A 18 -2.11 16.27 27.61
CA THR A 18 -1.74 17.68 27.70
C THR A 18 -1.69 18.10 29.17
N GLY A 19 -0.60 18.77 29.58
CA GLY A 19 -0.36 19.17 30.97
C GLY A 19 0.27 18.08 31.86
N LEU A 20 0.06 16.80 31.56
CA LEU A 20 0.72 15.69 32.28
C LEU A 20 2.14 15.43 31.79
N SER A 21 2.42 15.73 30.51
CA SER A 21 3.69 15.41 29.86
C SER A 21 4.90 16.21 30.34
N ALA A 22 4.67 17.35 30.97
CA ALA A 22 5.71 18.22 31.51
C ALA A 22 6.25 17.73 32.86
N ALA A 23 5.46 16.95 33.62
CA ALA A 23 5.72 16.72 35.04
C ALA A 23 6.61 15.50 35.36
N ALA A 24 6.70 14.47 34.51
CA ALA A 24 7.63 13.35 34.72
C ALA A 24 7.85 12.50 33.46
N MET A 25 9.11 12.14 33.15
CA MET A 25 9.44 11.22 32.04
C MET A 25 8.87 9.81 32.24
N ASP A 26 8.69 9.39 33.49
CA ASP A 26 8.19 8.07 33.88
C ASP A 26 6.69 8.03 34.16
N ALA A 27 5.97 9.13 33.94
CA ALA A 27 4.53 9.17 34.12
C ALA A 27 3.83 8.17 33.17
N LYS A 28 2.79 7.53 33.71
CA LYS A 28 1.93 6.59 32.98
C LYS A 28 0.60 7.25 32.66
N CYS A 29 0.01 6.87 31.54
CA CYS A 29 -1.35 7.26 31.18
C CYS A 29 -2.33 6.75 32.25
N PRO A 30 -3.18 7.62 32.83
CA PRO A 30 -4.09 7.24 33.91
C PRO A 30 -5.15 6.21 33.48
N GLU A 31 -5.51 6.16 32.19
CA GLU A 31 -6.54 5.24 31.69
C GLU A 31 -6.02 3.83 31.41
N CYS A 32 -4.85 3.72 30.75
CA CYS A 32 -4.36 2.43 30.24
C CYS A 32 -2.98 2.02 30.75
N GLY A 33 -2.37 2.83 31.61
CA GLY A 33 -1.05 2.55 32.20
C GLY A 33 0.14 2.64 31.25
N ARG A 34 -0.06 2.93 29.95
CA ARG A 34 1.04 3.10 28.97
C ARG A 34 1.92 4.29 29.38
N ALA A 35 3.24 4.10 29.35
CA ALA A 35 4.18 5.20 29.60
C ALA A 35 3.94 6.38 28.64
N ILE A 36 3.91 7.60 29.17
CA ILE A 36 3.68 8.83 28.38
C ILE A 36 4.77 8.98 27.32
N ALA A 37 6.03 8.67 27.65
CA ALA A 37 7.15 8.68 26.72
C ALA A 37 6.91 7.80 25.47
N ALA A 38 6.15 6.71 25.59
CA ALA A 38 5.81 5.83 24.46
C ALA A 38 4.70 6.38 23.56
N SER A 39 4.10 7.52 23.90
CA SER A 39 3.12 8.24 23.07
C SER A 39 3.71 9.53 22.48
N ARG A 40 4.93 9.92 22.85
CA ARG A 40 5.57 11.15 22.35
C ARG A 40 5.86 11.05 20.86
N PRO A 41 5.60 12.11 20.05
CA PRO A 41 5.83 12.07 18.61
C PRO A 41 7.30 11.81 18.24
N GLU A 42 8.26 12.20 19.09
CA GLU A 42 9.69 11.94 18.91
C GLU A 42 10.04 10.45 18.89
N ARG A 43 9.18 9.59 19.48
CA ARG A 43 9.38 8.14 19.48
C ARG A 43 9.25 7.56 18.06
N ARG A 44 8.51 8.22 17.17
CA ARG A 44 8.29 7.80 15.78
C ARG A 44 9.46 8.22 14.90
N ILE A 45 10.57 7.53 15.07
CA ILE A 45 11.84 7.80 14.36
C ILE A 45 11.76 7.61 12.82
N GLY A 46 10.73 6.92 12.33
CA GLY A 46 10.54 6.63 10.92
C GLY A 46 11.04 5.25 10.47
N SER A 47 10.40 4.71 9.43
CA SER A 47 10.88 3.52 8.74
C SER A 47 12.28 3.75 8.12
N PRO A 48 13.05 2.70 7.79
CA PRO A 48 14.33 2.88 7.09
C PRO A 48 14.23 3.74 5.82
N TRP A 49 13.16 3.58 5.04
CA TRP A 49 12.82 4.46 3.90
C TRP A 49 12.58 5.91 4.32
N GLN A 50 11.94 6.15 5.47
CA GLN A 50 11.73 7.50 5.98
C GLN A 50 13.00 8.11 6.56
N ARG A 51 13.99 7.33 6.99
CA ARG A 51 15.24 7.86 7.58
C ARG A 51 16.36 8.10 6.56
N GLY A 52 16.40 7.33 5.49
CA GLY A 52 17.46 7.42 4.47
C GLY A 52 16.92 7.42 3.04
N ARG A 53 17.81 7.64 2.08
CA ARG A 53 17.47 7.56 0.65
C ARG A 53 17.93 6.22 0.08
N GLY A 54 17.15 5.71 -0.87
CA GLY A 54 17.58 4.66 -1.79
C GLY A 54 16.99 3.28 -1.52
N PHE A 55 17.40 2.35 -2.39
CA PHE A 55 16.88 1.00 -2.49
C PHE A 55 17.06 0.18 -1.21
N HIS A 56 18.18 0.34 -0.51
CA HIS A 56 18.43 -0.39 0.75
C HIS A 56 17.41 -0.02 1.84
N GLY A 57 17.05 1.26 1.96
CA GLY A 57 16.02 1.73 2.90
C GLY A 57 14.63 1.18 2.54
N TRP A 58 14.31 1.18 1.25
CA TRP A 58 13.08 0.58 0.72
C TRP A 58 12.97 -0.91 1.07
N TRP A 59 13.99 -1.70 0.74
CA TRP A 59 14.02 -3.14 1.02
C TRP A 59 13.95 -3.47 2.51
N ARG A 60 14.67 -2.71 3.35
CA ARG A 60 14.60 -2.89 4.81
C ARG A 60 13.23 -2.54 5.37
N THR A 61 12.56 -1.52 4.85
CA THR A 61 11.18 -1.20 5.22
C THR A 61 10.24 -2.37 4.90
N LEU A 62 10.30 -2.91 3.68
CA LEU A 62 9.52 -4.10 3.28
C LEU A 62 9.77 -5.27 4.25
N THR A 63 11.03 -5.58 4.51
CA THR A 63 11.42 -6.68 5.40
C THR A 63 10.86 -6.51 6.82
N ILE A 64 10.86 -5.29 7.34
CA ILE A 64 10.30 -4.99 8.68
C ILE A 64 8.78 -5.17 8.69
N ILE A 65 8.07 -4.68 7.67
CA ILE A 65 6.61 -4.80 7.57
C ILE A 65 6.20 -6.28 7.49
N VAL A 66 6.89 -7.07 6.66
CA VAL A 66 6.61 -8.51 6.53
C VAL A 66 6.89 -9.27 7.82
N ARG A 67 8.02 -8.99 8.50
CA ARG A 67 8.40 -9.73 9.71
C ARG A 67 7.66 -9.27 10.97
N ARG A 68 7.21 -8.02 11.02
CA ARG A 68 6.63 -7.39 12.21
C ARG A 68 5.41 -6.53 11.88
N PRO A 69 4.39 -7.07 11.18
CA PRO A 69 3.29 -6.29 10.62
C PRO A 69 2.44 -5.57 11.67
N ARG A 70 2.53 -5.97 12.95
CA ARG A 70 1.78 -5.36 14.05
C ARG A 70 2.57 -4.33 14.84
N THR A 71 3.89 -4.42 14.93
CA THR A 71 4.69 -3.57 15.84
C THR A 71 5.46 -2.47 15.12
N CYS A 72 5.78 -2.64 13.83
CA CYS A 72 6.52 -1.62 13.09
C CYS A 72 5.81 -0.25 13.00
N TRP A 73 4.48 -0.24 13.03
CA TRP A 73 3.67 0.98 12.97
C TRP A 73 3.88 1.93 14.14
N ASP A 74 4.39 1.45 15.27
CA ASP A 74 4.72 2.28 16.44
C ASP A 74 5.96 3.16 16.18
N GLU A 75 6.80 2.78 15.20
CA GLU A 75 8.04 3.50 14.87
C GLU A 75 7.89 4.42 13.66
N PHE A 76 6.87 4.23 12.81
CA PHE A 76 6.73 4.98 11.58
C PHE A 76 6.36 6.44 11.85
N ALA A 77 7.13 7.35 11.23
CA ALA A 77 6.96 8.79 11.31
C ALA A 77 5.74 9.21 10.50
N VAL A 78 5.01 10.21 10.98
CA VAL A 78 3.84 10.76 10.28
C VAL A 78 4.29 11.87 9.33
N GLU A 79 4.73 11.50 8.12
CA GLU A 79 5.27 12.42 7.12
C GLU A 79 4.68 12.16 5.72
N SER A 80 3.99 13.16 5.15
CA SER A 80 3.30 13.02 3.86
C SER A 80 4.24 12.92 2.67
N ARG A 81 5.26 13.79 2.56
CA ARG A 81 6.14 13.86 1.37
C ARG A 81 6.88 12.55 1.09
N ARG A 82 7.45 11.92 2.11
CA ARG A 82 8.17 10.63 1.96
C ARG A 82 7.22 9.45 1.76
N ALA A 83 6.02 9.52 2.33
CA ALA A 83 4.97 8.53 2.11
C ALA A 83 4.46 8.56 0.66
N ASP A 84 4.16 9.75 0.12
CA ASP A 84 3.70 9.90 -1.26
C ASP A 84 4.76 9.38 -2.25
N ARG A 85 6.06 9.64 -2.00
CA ARG A 85 7.15 9.05 -2.80
C ARG A 85 7.23 7.53 -2.69
N LEU A 86 7.01 6.96 -1.50
CA LEU A 86 7.04 5.51 -1.31
C LEU A 86 5.93 4.82 -2.12
N GLU A 87 4.72 5.37 -2.09
CA GLU A 87 3.59 4.86 -2.85
C GLU A 87 3.89 4.85 -4.35
N VAL A 88 4.40 5.96 -4.91
CA VAL A 88 4.76 6.04 -6.33
C VAL A 88 5.84 5.00 -6.67
N VAL A 89 6.88 4.88 -5.84
CA VAL A 89 7.92 3.86 -6.05
C VAL A 89 7.34 2.45 -6.02
N ASN A 90 6.45 2.14 -5.06
CA ASN A 90 5.82 0.82 -4.97
C ASN A 90 4.90 0.53 -6.16
N ALA A 91 4.15 1.53 -6.65
CA ALA A 91 3.35 1.40 -7.86
C ALA A 91 4.23 1.12 -9.09
N CYS A 92 5.31 1.88 -9.27
CA CYS A 92 6.27 1.65 -10.35
C CYS A 92 6.90 0.26 -10.27
N VAL A 93 7.38 -0.16 -9.09
CA VAL A 93 7.98 -1.48 -8.88
C VAL A 93 6.96 -2.59 -9.13
N GLY A 94 5.70 -2.43 -8.71
CA GLY A 94 4.62 -3.37 -9.00
C GLY A 94 4.25 -3.46 -10.48
N SER A 95 4.41 -2.38 -11.25
CA SER A 95 4.19 -2.37 -12.70
C SER A 95 5.32 -3.05 -13.50
N VAL A 96 6.55 -3.15 -12.97
CA VAL A 96 7.69 -3.73 -13.70
C VAL A 96 7.48 -5.19 -14.11
N PRO A 97 7.03 -6.11 -13.23
CA PRO A 97 6.70 -7.48 -13.62
C PRO A 97 5.67 -7.54 -14.77
N VAL A 98 4.65 -6.68 -14.72
CA VAL A 98 3.59 -6.64 -15.72
C VAL A 98 4.17 -6.18 -17.07
N ALA A 99 4.99 -5.12 -17.07
CA ALA A 99 5.69 -4.66 -18.27
C ALA A 99 6.60 -5.74 -18.85
N ALA A 100 7.35 -6.47 -18.01
CA ALA A 100 8.24 -7.54 -18.45
C ALA A 100 7.49 -8.67 -19.15
N VAL A 101 6.29 -9.00 -18.68
CA VAL A 101 5.46 -10.03 -19.31
C VAL A 101 4.83 -9.56 -20.62
N LEU A 102 4.41 -8.30 -20.72
CA LEU A 102 3.95 -7.71 -21.98
C LEU A 102 5.07 -7.69 -23.02
N LEU A 103 6.30 -7.37 -22.60
CA LEU A 103 7.49 -7.43 -23.46
C LEU A 103 7.81 -8.85 -23.91
N ALA A 104 7.72 -9.83 -23.00
CA ALA A 104 7.90 -11.23 -23.37
C ALA A 104 6.80 -11.72 -24.32
N ALA A 105 5.62 -11.10 -24.31
CA ALA A 105 4.52 -11.39 -25.24
C ALA A 105 4.85 -10.98 -26.68
N SER A 106 5.55 -9.85 -26.88
CA SER A 106 5.93 -9.33 -28.20
C SER A 106 7.31 -9.79 -28.70
N TRP A 107 8.01 -10.64 -27.94
CA TRP A 107 9.40 -11.01 -28.25
C TRP A 107 9.63 -11.51 -29.68
N ASP A 108 8.74 -12.38 -30.18
CA ASP A 108 8.87 -12.96 -31.53
C ASP A 108 8.69 -11.92 -32.63
N ASP A 109 7.86 -10.90 -32.41
CA ASP A 109 7.63 -9.80 -33.35
C ASP A 109 8.78 -8.79 -33.30
N MET A 110 9.30 -8.49 -32.10
CA MET A 110 10.50 -7.68 -31.92
C MET A 110 11.73 -8.31 -32.60
N ALA A 111 11.87 -9.63 -32.55
CA ALA A 111 12.97 -10.36 -33.19
C ALA A 111 12.93 -10.23 -34.73
N LYS A 112 11.72 -10.16 -35.31
CA LYS A 112 11.53 -9.94 -36.75
C LYS A 112 11.71 -8.48 -37.15
N HIS A 113 11.45 -7.53 -36.24
CA HIS A 113 11.46 -6.10 -36.49
C HIS A 113 12.26 -5.31 -35.45
N PRO A 114 13.61 -5.42 -35.43
CA PRO A 114 14.45 -4.83 -34.38
C PRO A 114 14.36 -3.31 -34.31
N GLY A 115 14.04 -2.63 -35.42
CA GLY A 115 13.82 -1.17 -35.44
C GLY A 115 12.60 -0.69 -34.65
N LEU A 116 11.63 -1.57 -34.38
CA LEU A 116 10.43 -1.26 -33.60
C LEU A 116 10.58 -1.62 -32.10
N ALA A 117 11.63 -2.36 -31.74
CA ALA A 117 11.81 -2.92 -30.39
C ALA A 117 11.81 -1.86 -29.28
N LEU A 118 12.46 -0.71 -29.49
CA LEU A 118 12.49 0.37 -28.49
C LEU A 118 11.10 1.01 -28.31
N ALA A 119 10.36 1.20 -29.40
CA ALA A 119 9.02 1.79 -29.37
C ALA A 119 8.02 0.86 -28.67
N GLU A 120 8.04 -0.43 -28.99
CA GLU A 120 7.24 -1.44 -28.31
C GLU A 120 7.59 -1.54 -26.83
N THR A 121 8.88 -1.49 -26.47
CA THR A 121 9.32 -1.49 -25.07
C THR A 121 8.79 -0.30 -24.29
N GLY A 122 8.88 0.89 -24.87
CA GLY A 122 8.31 2.11 -24.30
C GLY A 122 6.79 2.01 -24.13
N LEU A 123 6.09 1.48 -25.15
CA LEU A 123 4.63 1.32 -25.13
C LEU A 123 4.18 0.28 -24.09
N SER A 124 4.85 -0.87 -23.96
CA SER A 124 4.53 -1.88 -22.95
C SER A 124 4.73 -1.35 -21.53
N MET A 125 5.81 -0.59 -21.30
CA MET A 125 6.06 0.05 -20.00
C MET A 125 4.98 1.10 -19.69
N ALA A 126 4.65 1.95 -20.65
CA ALA A 126 3.58 2.94 -20.51
C ALA A 126 2.23 2.27 -20.25
N ALA A 127 1.89 1.22 -21.00
CA ALA A 127 0.67 0.44 -20.80
C ALA A 127 0.63 -0.18 -19.40
N ALA A 128 1.72 -0.79 -18.90
CA ALA A 128 1.76 -1.35 -17.55
C ALA A 128 1.58 -0.26 -16.47
N LEU A 129 2.17 0.92 -16.64
CA LEU A 129 1.96 2.04 -15.71
C LEU A 129 0.52 2.56 -15.75
N VAL A 130 -0.08 2.66 -16.92
CA VAL A 130 -1.46 3.16 -17.09
C VAL A 130 -2.49 2.15 -16.61
N PHE A 131 -2.40 0.89 -17.03
CA PHE A 131 -3.41 -0.13 -16.75
C PHE A 131 -3.25 -0.83 -15.40
N PHE A 132 -2.06 -0.78 -14.79
CA PHE A 132 -1.84 -1.31 -13.45
C PHE A 132 -1.54 -0.20 -12.43
N GLY A 133 -0.55 0.65 -12.73
CA GLY A 133 -0.08 1.70 -11.82
C GLY A 133 -1.16 2.72 -11.44
N VAL A 134 -1.91 3.25 -12.41
CA VAL A 134 -2.98 4.24 -12.13
C VAL A 134 -4.12 3.62 -11.31
N PRO A 135 -4.68 2.44 -11.65
CA PRO A 135 -5.68 1.79 -10.80
C PRO A 135 -5.20 1.54 -9.36
N VAL A 136 -3.97 1.07 -9.13
CA VAL A 136 -3.51 0.84 -7.75
C VAL A 136 -3.33 2.14 -6.96
N ILE A 137 -2.91 3.24 -7.61
CA ILE A 137 -2.88 4.57 -6.98
C ILE A 137 -4.30 5.03 -6.65
N LEU A 138 -5.26 4.84 -7.56
CA LEU A 138 -6.66 5.19 -7.34
C LEU A 138 -7.27 4.38 -6.17
N LEU A 139 -7.07 3.06 -6.14
CA LEU A 139 -7.50 2.20 -5.04
C LEU A 139 -6.87 2.63 -3.71
N THR A 140 -5.57 2.98 -3.72
CA THR A 140 -4.89 3.50 -2.53
C THR A 140 -5.47 4.84 -2.08
N TRP A 141 -5.89 5.70 -3.02
CA TRP A 141 -6.59 6.96 -2.72
C TRP A 141 -7.99 6.74 -2.13
N ILE A 142 -8.76 5.79 -2.65
CA ILE A 142 -10.05 5.39 -2.10
C ILE A 142 -9.86 4.94 -0.65
N GLU A 143 -8.86 4.10 -0.39
CA GLU A 143 -8.62 3.56 0.95
C GLU A 143 -8.21 4.64 1.96
N ARG A 144 -7.34 5.58 1.56
CA ARG A 144 -7.01 6.77 2.38
C ARG A 144 -8.25 7.54 2.80
N THR A 145 -9.22 7.65 1.90
CA THR A 145 -10.48 8.35 2.15
C THR A 145 -11.36 7.52 3.10
N GLY A 146 -11.44 6.22 2.87
CA GLY A 146 -12.16 5.24 3.70
C GLY A 146 -11.70 5.25 5.16
N ILE A 147 -10.41 5.02 5.43
CA ILE A 147 -9.90 4.98 6.81
C ILE A 147 -10.05 6.29 7.56
N ARG A 148 -10.01 7.44 6.87
CA ARG A 148 -10.28 8.75 7.48
C ARG A 148 -11.76 8.88 7.84
N TYR A 149 -12.65 8.47 6.95
CA TYR A 149 -14.09 8.48 7.20
C TYR A 149 -14.46 7.61 8.40
N PHE A 150 -14.02 6.35 8.41
CA PHE A 150 -14.27 5.42 9.51
C PHE A 150 -13.56 5.86 10.80
N GLY A 151 -12.35 6.42 10.71
CA GLY A 151 -11.63 6.98 11.84
C GLY A 151 -12.44 8.08 12.55
N ARG A 152 -12.97 9.04 11.79
CA ARG A 152 -13.82 10.11 12.34
C ARG A 152 -15.09 9.58 13.01
N ARG A 153 -15.77 8.61 12.38
CA ARG A 153 -16.99 7.98 12.94
C ARG A 153 -16.72 7.27 14.27
N ARG A 154 -15.51 6.76 14.49
CA ARG A 154 -15.08 6.10 15.72
C ARG A 154 -14.42 7.05 16.74
N GLY A 155 -14.36 8.35 16.46
CA GLY A 155 -13.65 9.30 17.32
C GLY A 155 -12.12 9.10 17.33
N TRP A 156 -11.56 8.43 16.34
CA TRP A 156 -10.12 8.22 16.20
C TRP A 156 -9.46 9.41 15.48
N ARG A 157 -8.23 9.73 15.87
CA ARG A 157 -7.42 10.80 15.28
C ARG A 157 -6.61 10.29 14.08
N ILE A 158 -7.31 10.02 12.98
CA ILE A 158 -6.69 9.67 11.69
C ILE A 158 -6.59 10.92 10.81
N THR A 159 -5.44 11.60 10.85
CA THR A 159 -5.18 12.76 9.98
C THR A 159 -4.90 12.34 8.53
N ARG A 160 -4.77 13.32 7.62
CA ARG A 160 -4.40 13.07 6.22
C ARG A 160 -2.99 12.47 6.12
N GLU A 161 -2.09 12.89 6.98
CA GLU A 161 -0.70 12.44 7.05
C GLU A 161 -0.60 11.02 7.59
N VAL A 162 -1.40 10.69 8.63
CA VAL A 162 -1.48 9.33 9.18
C VAL A 162 -1.98 8.37 8.10
N SER A 163 -3.10 8.68 7.46
CA SER A 163 -3.66 7.84 6.38
C SER A 163 -2.72 7.68 5.19
N ARG A 164 -2.06 8.75 4.74
CA ARG A 164 -1.01 8.66 3.71
C ARG A 164 0.12 7.73 4.10
N THR A 165 0.62 7.87 5.34
CA THR A 165 1.70 7.04 5.87
C THR A 165 1.30 5.57 5.91
N ILE A 166 0.10 5.25 6.43
CA ILE A 166 -0.43 3.88 6.49
C ILE A 166 -0.50 3.28 5.08
N CYS A 167 -1.24 3.92 4.17
CA CYS A 167 -1.48 3.39 2.83
C CYS A 167 -0.20 3.30 1.98
N ALA A 168 0.73 4.27 2.12
CA ALA A 168 2.02 4.21 1.44
C ALA A 168 2.86 3.00 1.87
N HIS A 169 2.89 2.66 3.16
CA HIS A 169 3.59 1.47 3.63
C HIS A 169 2.81 0.18 3.34
N ALA A 170 1.47 0.22 3.30
CA ALA A 170 0.69 -0.95 2.89
C ALA A 170 0.81 -1.25 1.38
N SER A 171 1.13 -0.25 0.56
CA SER A 171 1.23 -0.38 -0.92
C SER A 171 2.28 -1.38 -1.43
N TYR A 172 3.14 -1.95 -0.56
CA TYR A 172 3.95 -3.12 -0.90
C TYR A 172 3.09 -4.33 -1.32
N GLY A 173 1.82 -4.41 -0.90
CA GLY A 173 0.88 -5.44 -1.36
C GLY A 173 0.67 -5.41 -2.88
N TRP A 174 0.75 -4.23 -3.51
CA TRP A 174 0.62 -4.08 -4.96
C TRP A 174 1.80 -4.67 -5.74
N ILE A 175 2.99 -4.80 -5.13
CA ILE A 175 4.12 -5.48 -5.75
C ILE A 175 3.83 -6.98 -5.87
N LEU A 176 3.24 -7.57 -4.82
CA LEU A 176 2.80 -8.95 -4.85
C LEU A 176 1.69 -9.15 -5.91
N SER A 177 0.71 -8.24 -5.98
CA SER A 177 -0.30 -8.26 -7.05
C SER A 177 0.34 -8.22 -8.43
N GLY A 178 1.27 -7.30 -8.70
CA GLY A 178 1.95 -7.19 -9.98
C GLY A 178 2.71 -8.46 -10.36
N LEU A 179 3.45 -9.04 -9.40
CA LEU A 179 4.16 -10.30 -9.58
C LEU A 179 3.21 -11.46 -9.89
N LEU A 180 2.14 -11.64 -9.10
CA LEU A 180 1.21 -12.75 -9.28
C LEU A 180 0.39 -12.62 -10.57
N VAL A 181 -0.04 -11.41 -10.94
CA VAL A 181 -0.69 -11.14 -12.24
C VAL A 181 0.24 -11.53 -13.39
N SER A 182 1.52 -11.18 -13.28
CA SER A 182 2.53 -11.52 -14.29
C SER A 182 2.76 -13.02 -14.40
N LEU A 183 2.87 -13.72 -13.27
CA LEU A 183 2.99 -15.18 -13.23
C LEU A 183 1.72 -15.87 -13.77
N GLY A 184 0.55 -15.37 -13.40
CA GLY A 184 -0.75 -15.84 -13.89
C GLY A 184 -0.86 -15.72 -15.40
N TRP A 185 -0.49 -14.55 -15.96
CA TRP A 185 -0.41 -14.36 -17.41
C TRP A 185 0.56 -15.32 -18.07
N HIS A 186 1.78 -15.45 -17.54
CA HIS A 186 2.80 -16.34 -18.09
C HIS A 186 2.31 -17.80 -18.12
N PHE A 187 1.70 -18.26 -17.03
CA PHE A 187 1.13 -19.60 -16.93
C PHE A 187 -0.03 -19.79 -17.91
N MET A 188 -0.94 -18.83 -18.03
CA MET A 188 -2.04 -18.89 -19.00
C MET A 188 -1.55 -18.95 -20.45
N ARG A 189 -0.48 -18.23 -20.80
CA ARG A 189 0.07 -18.27 -22.17
C ARG A 189 0.73 -19.60 -22.49
N ARG A 190 1.34 -20.25 -21.49
CA ARG A 190 2.07 -21.51 -21.63
C ARG A 190 1.19 -22.76 -21.49
N SER A 191 -0.01 -22.62 -20.93
CA SER A 191 -0.93 -23.73 -20.68
C SER A 191 -2.12 -23.70 -21.61
N ASP A 192 -2.68 -24.86 -21.92
CA ASP A 192 -3.96 -24.96 -22.61
C ASP A 192 -5.14 -24.59 -21.70
N LEU A 193 -4.90 -24.04 -20.50
CA LEU A 193 -5.95 -23.78 -19.52
C LEU A 193 -7.06 -22.85 -20.04
N PRO A 194 -6.77 -21.71 -20.72
CA PRO A 194 -7.83 -20.86 -21.27
C PRO A 194 -8.67 -21.60 -22.33
N LEU A 195 -8.01 -22.40 -23.16
CA LEU A 195 -8.68 -23.21 -24.17
C LEU A 195 -9.50 -24.33 -23.51
N TRP A 196 -8.96 -25.00 -22.50
CA TRP A 196 -9.67 -26.02 -21.73
C TRP A 196 -10.91 -25.44 -21.04
N LEU A 197 -10.85 -24.23 -20.50
CA LEU A 197 -12.01 -23.55 -19.88
C LEU A 197 -13.09 -23.18 -20.90
N ALA A 198 -12.68 -22.83 -22.12
CA ALA A 198 -13.59 -22.45 -23.20
C ALA A 198 -14.08 -23.61 -24.07
N THR A 199 -13.45 -24.79 -23.97
CA THR A 199 -13.94 -25.97 -24.69
C THR A 199 -15.24 -26.49 -24.05
N PRO A 200 -16.31 -26.71 -24.84
CA PRO A 200 -17.53 -27.33 -24.38
C PRO A 200 -17.28 -28.65 -23.67
N LYS A 201 -17.86 -28.84 -22.47
CA LYS A 201 -17.67 -30.07 -21.71
C LYS A 201 -18.87 -31.00 -21.87
N PRO A 202 -18.67 -32.29 -22.24
CA PRO A 202 -19.78 -33.23 -22.39
C PRO A 202 -20.60 -33.39 -21.10
N TRP A 203 -19.94 -33.40 -19.94
CA TRP A 203 -20.58 -33.50 -18.63
C TRP A 203 -21.33 -32.22 -18.20
N LEU A 204 -21.22 -31.11 -18.95
CA LEU A 204 -22.03 -29.90 -18.79
C LEU A 204 -23.09 -29.77 -19.89
N GLY A 205 -23.45 -30.86 -20.56
CA GLY A 205 -24.41 -30.84 -21.66
C GLY A 205 -23.92 -30.06 -22.88
N GLY A 206 -22.60 -30.07 -23.13
CA GLY A 206 -22.00 -29.36 -24.25
C GLY A 206 -21.92 -27.84 -24.06
N ARG A 207 -22.02 -27.35 -22.82
CA ARG A 207 -21.79 -25.94 -22.49
C ARG A 207 -20.33 -25.69 -22.15
N GLU A 208 -19.86 -24.49 -22.48
CA GLU A 208 -18.57 -23.97 -22.00
C GLU A 208 -18.66 -23.68 -20.49
N ILE A 209 -17.55 -23.84 -19.77
CA ILE A 209 -17.48 -23.43 -18.36
C ILE A 209 -17.51 -21.90 -18.30
N LEU A 210 -16.69 -21.27 -19.14
CA LEU A 210 -16.56 -19.82 -19.21
C LEU A 210 -15.96 -19.42 -20.58
N PRO A 211 -16.56 -18.45 -21.30
CA PRO A 211 -15.98 -17.96 -22.55
C PRO A 211 -14.53 -17.48 -22.35
N VAL A 212 -13.63 -17.71 -23.33
CA VAL A 212 -12.21 -17.27 -23.25
C VAL A 212 -12.09 -15.80 -22.83
N GLY A 213 -12.95 -14.96 -23.40
CA GLY A 213 -12.98 -13.52 -23.13
C GLY A 213 -13.29 -13.14 -21.68
N ILE A 214 -13.88 -14.05 -20.89
CA ILE A 214 -14.16 -13.86 -19.45
C ILE A 214 -13.15 -14.62 -18.58
N ALA A 215 -12.71 -15.81 -19.02
CA ALA A 215 -11.77 -16.64 -18.29
C ALA A 215 -10.42 -15.96 -18.04
N VAL A 216 -9.86 -15.31 -19.06
CA VAL A 216 -8.56 -14.62 -18.94
C VAL A 216 -8.64 -13.46 -17.92
N PRO A 217 -9.58 -12.50 -18.03
CA PRO A 217 -9.73 -11.46 -17.02
C PRO A 217 -10.00 -11.99 -15.61
N ALA A 218 -10.83 -13.04 -15.47
CA ALA A 218 -11.14 -13.62 -14.18
C ALA A 218 -9.90 -14.22 -13.51
N LEU A 219 -9.06 -14.96 -14.25
CA LEU A 219 -7.82 -15.53 -13.72
C LEU A 219 -6.80 -14.45 -13.34
N LEU A 220 -6.67 -13.39 -14.13
CA LEU A 220 -5.81 -12.24 -13.77
C LEU A 220 -6.32 -11.52 -12.52
N PHE A 221 -7.64 -11.35 -12.40
CA PHE A 221 -8.25 -10.78 -11.20
C PHE A 221 -7.99 -11.66 -9.98
N LEU A 222 -8.16 -12.98 -10.09
CA LEU A 222 -7.83 -13.92 -9.01
C LEU A 222 -6.35 -13.85 -8.61
N ALA A 223 -5.45 -13.66 -9.57
CA ALA A 223 -4.02 -13.47 -9.30
C ALA A 223 -3.72 -12.12 -8.63
N PHE A 224 -4.53 -11.09 -8.87
CA PHE A 224 -4.43 -9.78 -8.22
C PHE A 224 -4.85 -9.81 -6.74
N LEU A 225 -5.86 -10.62 -6.39
CA LEU A 225 -6.51 -10.65 -5.07
C LEU A 225 -5.55 -10.87 -3.88
N PRO A 226 -4.58 -11.79 -3.90
CA PRO A 226 -3.70 -12.00 -2.74
C PRO A 226 -2.90 -10.76 -2.34
N GLY A 227 -2.41 -9.98 -3.31
CA GLY A 227 -1.71 -8.73 -3.02
C GLY A 227 -2.65 -7.63 -2.53
N MET A 228 -3.90 -7.59 -3.02
CA MET A 228 -4.95 -6.72 -2.50
C MET A 228 -5.31 -7.08 -1.04
N ILE A 229 -5.48 -8.36 -0.73
CA ILE A 229 -5.74 -8.83 0.64
C ILE A 229 -4.58 -8.46 1.57
N LEU A 230 -3.34 -8.63 1.12
CA LEU A 230 -2.16 -8.25 1.89
C LEU A 230 -2.11 -6.74 2.15
N PHE A 231 -2.43 -5.92 1.14
CA PHE A 231 -2.58 -4.47 1.28
C PHE A 231 -3.62 -4.14 2.35
N GLU A 232 -4.83 -4.70 2.27
CA GLU A 232 -5.91 -4.47 3.25
C GLU A 232 -5.51 -4.88 4.66
N CYS A 233 -4.87 -6.04 4.83
CA CYS A 233 -4.39 -6.50 6.13
C CYS A 233 -3.38 -5.52 6.75
N TRP A 234 -2.48 -4.96 5.96
CA TRP A 234 -1.50 -3.97 6.42
C TRP A 234 -2.13 -2.60 6.68
N VAL A 235 -3.09 -2.17 5.86
CA VAL A 235 -3.87 -0.95 6.12
C VAL A 235 -4.61 -1.09 7.45
N TYR A 236 -5.30 -2.20 7.67
CA TYR A 236 -6.01 -2.47 8.92
C TYR A 236 -5.07 -2.46 10.13
N ALA A 237 -3.90 -3.12 10.03
CA ALA A 237 -2.90 -3.12 11.09
C ALA A 237 -2.40 -1.69 11.40
N GLY A 238 -2.08 -0.90 10.37
CA GLY A 238 -1.67 0.49 10.53
C GLY A 238 -2.79 1.36 11.10
N PHE A 239 -4.03 1.20 10.63
CA PHE A 239 -5.22 1.93 11.08
C PHE A 239 -5.49 1.73 12.56
N VAL A 240 -5.42 0.48 13.05
CA VAL A 240 -5.61 0.17 14.48
C VAL A 240 -4.46 0.71 15.32
N ARG A 241 -3.20 0.62 14.86
CA ARG A 241 -2.02 0.99 15.64
C ARG A 241 -1.71 2.48 15.62
N MET A 242 -2.13 3.21 14.59
CA MET A 242 -1.90 4.64 14.44
C MET A 242 -3.16 5.49 14.67
N ARG A 243 -4.21 4.91 15.27
CA ARG A 243 -5.51 5.58 15.52
C ARG A 243 -5.44 6.89 16.30
N TYR A 244 -4.40 7.08 17.12
CA TYR A 244 -4.17 8.31 17.88
C TYR A 244 -2.75 8.86 17.68
N ALA A 245 -2.07 8.48 16.60
CA ALA A 245 -0.68 8.83 16.35
C ALA A 245 -0.45 10.35 16.49
N ASN A 246 0.56 10.73 17.28
CA ASN A 246 0.95 12.13 17.46
C ASN A 246 1.85 12.57 16.29
N VAL A 247 1.70 13.82 15.84
CA VAL A 247 2.45 14.38 14.72
C VAL A 247 3.47 15.38 15.25
N LEU A 248 4.74 15.22 14.89
CA LEU A 248 5.79 16.19 15.20
C LEU A 248 5.45 17.51 14.47
N ASN A 249 5.48 18.64 15.19
CA ASN A 249 5.20 19.99 14.69
C ASN A 249 3.73 20.25 14.28
N ALA A 250 2.77 19.80 15.09
CA ALA A 250 1.39 20.24 14.97
C ALA A 250 1.26 21.78 15.00
N ASP A 251 2.00 22.44 15.90
CA ASP A 251 1.91 23.88 16.15
C ASP A 251 2.51 24.74 15.03
N ALA A 252 3.50 24.23 14.30
CA ALA A 252 4.16 24.98 13.23
C ALA A 252 3.39 24.98 11.89
N ARG A 253 2.35 24.14 11.75
CA ARG A 253 1.56 24.05 10.51
C ARG A 253 0.27 24.87 10.56
N THR A 254 -0.25 25.15 11.74
CA THR A 254 -1.42 26.04 11.91
C THR A 254 -1.12 27.48 11.51
N THR A 255 0.16 27.89 11.48
CA THR A 255 0.60 29.24 11.12
C THR A 255 0.94 29.42 9.63
N SER A 256 0.88 28.35 8.81
CA SER A 256 1.35 28.39 7.42
C SER A 256 0.26 28.17 6.36
N ILE A 257 -1.02 28.36 6.70
CA ILE A 257 -2.12 28.36 5.74
C ILE A 257 -2.54 29.82 5.52
N PRO A 258 -2.14 30.49 4.42
CA PRO A 258 -2.73 31.75 4.01
C PRO A 258 -4.19 31.59 3.57
#